data_AF-A0AAE2SYU8-F1
#
_entry.id   AF-A0AAE2SYU8-F1
#
_cell.length_a   1.000
_cell.length_b   1.000
_cell.length_c   1.000
_cell.angle_alpha   90.00
_cell.angle_beta   90.00
_cell.angle_gamma   90.00
#
_symmetry.space_group_name_H-M   'P 1'
#
loop_
_entity.id
_entity.type
_entity.pdbx_description
1 polymer ?
#
loop_
_entity_poly.entity_id
_entity_poly.type
_entity_poly.pdbx_seq_one_letter_code
_entity_poly.pdbx_strand_id
1 'polypeptide(L)'
;MLGETISFIRRNLSFACVFVAIGCAVVAFEDYSGRGGSSSTRYFIVLYFGYCVQSAILNGDGKVLGLNSGGMGGIGGYIWKNLLIMLAVMGVGVGLPIALGAASFSRDVFLLLCLAVIAIVYPLLLALVGTWPTAGIAGSKSGLADALSRGRYGLVPTFLRLFAGLVLPFVAAFILITAAASMSYEADSVFQGGKLNLIALALLVISQSASTFGICYVSIVLARKFQISERGPLGGAVSAANVSEVFE
;
A
#
# COMPACT_ATOMS: atom_id res chain seq x y z
N MET A 1 2.81 -11.43 -10.80
CA MET A 1 2.71 -10.25 -9.91
C MET A 1 2.50 -8.97 -10.70
N LEU A 2 3.48 -8.42 -11.44
CA LEU A 2 3.29 -7.14 -12.14
C LEU A 2 2.22 -7.21 -13.26
N GLY A 3 2.28 -8.23 -14.12
CA GLY A 3 1.23 -8.47 -15.13
C GLY A 3 -0.16 -8.74 -14.52
N GLU A 4 -0.19 -9.33 -13.33
CA GLU A 4 -1.42 -9.58 -12.58
C GLU A 4 -2.00 -8.27 -11.99
N THR A 5 -1.15 -7.38 -11.48
CA THR A 5 -1.55 -6.03 -11.06
C THR A 5 -2.13 -5.24 -12.22
N ILE A 6 -1.47 -5.26 -13.39
CA ILE A 6 -1.97 -4.58 -14.59
C ILE A 6 -3.33 -5.17 -15.00
N SER A 7 -3.45 -6.50 -15.05
CA SER A 7 -4.71 -7.17 -15.40
C SER A 7 -5.82 -6.84 -14.41
N PHE A 8 -5.52 -6.84 -13.11
CA PHE A 8 -6.47 -6.49 -12.05
C PHE A 8 -6.96 -5.05 -12.19
N ILE A 9 -6.06 -4.09 -12.40
CA ILE A 9 -6.41 -2.66 -12.58
C ILE A 9 -7.24 -2.49 -13.85
N ARG A 10 -6.85 -3.12 -14.96
CA ARG A 10 -7.61 -3.06 -16.21
C ARG A 10 -9.04 -3.58 -16.03
N ARG A 11 -9.20 -4.68 -15.28
CA ARG A 11 -10.51 -5.31 -15.00
C ARG A 11 -11.34 -4.51 -13.98
N ASN A 12 -10.70 -3.72 -13.12
CA ASN A 12 -11.34 -2.93 -12.05
C ASN A 12 -11.02 -1.43 -12.20
N LEU A 13 -10.98 -0.92 -13.43
CA LEU A 13 -10.51 0.45 -13.72
C LEU A 13 -11.35 1.50 -13.00
N SER A 14 -12.68 1.35 -13.03
CA SER A 14 -13.61 2.25 -12.33
C SER A 14 -13.32 2.32 -10.83
N PHE A 15 -13.06 1.17 -10.20
CA PHE A 15 -12.69 1.10 -8.78
C PHE A 15 -11.37 1.84 -8.52
N ALA A 16 -10.33 1.60 -9.32
CA ALA A 16 -9.06 2.31 -9.19
C ALA A 16 -9.21 3.83 -9.38
N CYS A 17 -9.97 4.28 -10.39
CA CYS A 17 -10.24 5.69 -10.65
C CYS A 17 -10.95 6.38 -9.48
N VAL A 18 -11.91 5.71 -8.83
CA VAL A 18 -12.61 6.26 -7.66
C VAL A 18 -11.64 6.49 -6.49
N PHE A 19 -10.74 5.55 -6.21
CA PHE A 19 -9.75 5.73 -5.14
C PHE A 19 -8.72 6.81 -5.45
N VAL A 20 -8.32 6.93 -6.73
CA VAL A 20 -7.48 8.06 -7.17
C VAL A 20 -8.20 9.37 -6.97
N ALA A 21 -9.47 9.48 -7.40
CA ALA A 21 -10.27 10.69 -7.25
C ALA A 21 -10.47 11.08 -5.77
N ILE A 22 -10.80 10.12 -4.91
CA ILE A 22 -10.94 10.34 -3.45
C ILE A 22 -9.60 10.80 -2.87
N GLY A 23 -8.50 10.16 -3.24
CA GLY A 23 -7.16 10.55 -2.79
C GLY A 23 -6.82 11.99 -3.18
N CYS A 24 -7.02 12.35 -4.45
CA CYS A 24 -6.82 13.70 -4.93
C CYS A 24 -7.74 14.70 -4.21
N ALA A 25 -9.01 14.37 -4.00
CA ALA A 25 -9.97 15.23 -3.32
C ALA A 25 -9.57 15.51 -1.87
N VAL A 26 -9.09 14.50 -1.13
CA VAL A 26 -8.58 14.69 0.24
C VAL A 26 -7.37 15.62 0.25
N VAL A 27 -6.40 15.41 -0.65
CA VAL A 27 -5.20 16.27 -0.71
C VAL A 27 -5.58 17.71 -1.09
N ALA A 28 -6.43 17.89 -2.09
CA ALA A 28 -6.88 19.20 -2.54
C ALA A 28 -7.71 19.93 -1.47
N PHE A 29 -8.56 19.21 -0.73
CA PHE A 29 -9.33 19.78 0.37
C PHE A 29 -8.44 20.21 1.54
N GLU A 30 -7.42 19.43 1.88
CA GLU A 30 -6.46 19.78 2.92
C GLU A 30 -5.67 21.04 2.54
N ASP A 31 -5.20 21.11 1.29
CA ASP A 31 -4.54 22.30 0.73
C ASP A 31 -5.46 23.54 0.77
N TYR A 32 -6.72 23.40 0.34
CA TYR A 32 -7.70 24.48 0.37
C TYR A 32 -8.04 24.96 1.79
N SER A 33 -8.19 24.02 2.73
CA SER A 33 -8.63 24.34 4.09
C SER A 33 -7.53 24.97 4.96
N GLY A 34 -6.27 24.95 4.50
CA GLY A 34 -5.11 25.39 5.28
C GLY A 34 -4.89 24.61 6.59
N ARG A 35 -5.67 23.54 6.81
CA ARG A 35 -5.53 22.64 7.94
C ARG A 35 -4.51 21.58 7.57
N GLY A 36 -3.41 21.52 8.32
CA GLY A 36 -2.44 20.43 8.21
C GLY A 36 -3.16 19.08 8.31
N GLY A 37 -3.16 18.35 7.19
CA GLY A 37 -4.05 17.24 6.91
C GLY A 37 -4.01 16.07 7.88
N SER A 38 -5.16 15.40 8.04
CA SER A 38 -5.31 14.20 8.87
C SER A 38 -4.70 12.99 8.15
N SER A 39 -3.39 12.75 8.36
CA SER A 39 -2.66 11.56 7.87
C SER A 39 -3.42 10.23 8.10
N SER A 40 -4.24 10.18 9.16
CA SER A 40 -5.14 9.07 9.48
C SER A 40 -6.18 8.75 8.39
N THR A 41 -6.80 9.76 7.77
CA THR A 41 -7.87 9.53 6.77
C THR A 41 -7.30 8.87 5.52
N ARG A 42 -6.15 9.37 5.04
CA ARG A 42 -5.42 8.78 3.91
C ARG A 42 -5.00 7.35 4.23
N TYR A 43 -4.54 7.09 5.46
CA TYR A 43 -4.19 5.75 5.91
C TYR A 43 -5.38 4.77 5.85
N PHE A 44 -6.56 5.17 6.34
CA PHE A 44 -7.77 4.33 6.26
C PHE A 44 -8.23 4.08 4.82
N ILE A 45 -8.14 5.06 3.93
CA ILE A 45 -8.47 4.90 2.51
C ILE A 45 -7.54 3.86 1.87
N VAL A 46 -6.23 3.95 2.15
CA VAL A 46 -5.23 2.99 1.64
C VAL A 46 -5.46 1.59 2.19
N LEU A 47 -5.77 1.46 3.48
CA LEU A 47 -6.11 0.17 4.08
C LEU A 47 -7.35 -0.43 3.46
N TYR A 48 -8.41 0.35 3.28
CA TYR A 48 -9.65 -0.14 2.69
C TYR A 48 -9.44 -0.57 1.23
N PHE A 49 -8.68 0.19 0.45
CA PHE A 49 -8.28 -0.21 -0.90
C PHE A 49 -7.52 -1.53 -0.90
N GLY A 50 -6.51 -1.67 -0.02
CA GLY A 50 -5.73 -2.90 0.12
C GLY A 50 -6.58 -4.10 0.51
N TYR A 51 -7.52 -3.92 1.45
CA TYR A 51 -8.49 -4.94 1.85
C TYR A 51 -9.32 -5.42 0.65
N CYS A 52 -9.91 -4.49 -0.12
CA CYS A 52 -10.71 -4.83 -1.30
C CYS A 52 -9.90 -5.61 -2.34
N VAL A 53 -8.66 -5.18 -2.61
CA VAL A 53 -7.78 -5.88 -3.55
C VAL A 53 -7.45 -7.29 -3.04
N GLN A 54 -7.03 -7.43 -1.78
CA GLN A 54 -6.70 -8.73 -1.21
C GLN A 54 -7.91 -9.66 -1.18
N SER A 55 -9.08 -9.18 -0.78
CA SER A 55 -10.31 -9.96 -0.75
C SER A 55 -10.72 -10.44 -2.15
N ALA A 56 -10.63 -9.57 -3.18
CA ALA A 56 -10.93 -9.96 -4.56
C ALA A 56 -9.97 -11.02 -5.13
N ILE A 57 -8.68 -10.99 -4.73
CA ILE A 57 -7.70 -12.01 -5.13
C ILE A 57 -7.91 -13.33 -4.37
N LEU A 58 -8.27 -13.27 -3.09
CA LEU A 58 -8.53 -14.45 -2.26
C LEU A 58 -9.81 -15.18 -2.71
N ASN A 59 -10.85 -14.44 -3.10
CA ASN A 59 -12.12 -14.99 -3.58
C ASN A 59 -12.04 -15.57 -5.01
N GLY A 60 -10.93 -15.37 -5.74
CA GLY A 60 -10.71 -15.96 -7.07
C GLY A 60 -11.40 -15.25 -8.24
N ASP A 61 -12.42 -14.44 -7.99
CA ASP A 61 -13.19 -13.75 -9.05
C ASP A 61 -12.46 -12.57 -9.70
N GLY A 62 -11.44 -12.01 -9.03
CA GLY A 62 -10.66 -10.87 -9.53
C GLY A 62 -11.48 -9.59 -9.80
N LYS A 63 -12.75 -9.54 -9.37
CA LYS A 63 -13.63 -8.37 -9.45
C LYS A 63 -13.99 -7.88 -8.05
N VAL A 64 -13.88 -6.57 -7.84
CA VAL A 64 -14.21 -5.94 -6.55
C VAL A 64 -15.73 -5.73 -6.39
N LEU A 65 -16.47 -5.53 -7.50
CA LEU A 65 -17.91 -5.27 -7.48
C LEU A 65 -18.78 -6.42 -6.93
N GLY A 66 -18.24 -7.65 -6.87
CA GLY A 66 -18.94 -8.82 -6.31
C GLY A 66 -18.85 -8.94 -4.78
N LEU A 67 -18.04 -8.12 -4.10
CA LEU A 67 -17.81 -8.24 -2.65
C LEU A 67 -19.05 -7.95 -1.78
N ASN A 68 -20.08 -7.31 -2.34
CA ASN A 68 -21.32 -7.01 -1.61
C ASN A 68 -22.20 -8.25 -1.32
N SER A 69 -21.95 -9.41 -1.94
CA SER A 69 -22.77 -10.62 -1.69
C SER A 69 -22.29 -11.47 -0.51
N GLY A 70 -21.04 -11.30 -0.05
CA GLY A 70 -20.39 -12.15 0.95
C GLY A 70 -20.15 -11.53 2.34
N GLY A 71 -20.49 -10.25 2.53
CA GLY A 71 -20.27 -9.51 3.78
C GLY A 71 -18.82 -9.05 3.99
N MET A 72 -18.63 -7.93 4.71
CA MET A 72 -17.32 -7.36 5.06
C MET A 72 -16.63 -8.16 6.19
N GLY A 73 -16.58 -9.48 6.05
CA GLY A 73 -15.95 -10.38 7.02
C GLY A 73 -14.47 -10.02 7.20
N GLY A 74 -14.02 -9.95 8.46
CA GLY A 74 -12.61 -9.80 8.79
C GLY A 74 -12.01 -8.39 8.63
N ILE A 75 -12.78 -7.38 8.21
CA ILE A 75 -12.26 -6.01 8.03
C ILE A 75 -11.72 -5.39 9.33
N GLY A 76 -12.42 -5.59 10.45
CA GLY A 76 -11.98 -5.08 11.75
C GLY A 76 -10.65 -5.71 12.19
N GLY A 77 -10.50 -7.02 12.01
CA GLY A 77 -9.24 -7.72 12.26
C GLY A 77 -8.12 -7.29 11.32
N TYR A 78 -8.43 -7.04 10.04
CA TYR A 78 -7.48 -6.52 9.06
C TYR A 78 -6.97 -5.13 9.44
N ILE A 79 -7.87 -4.20 9.78
CA ILE A 79 -7.52 -2.84 10.20
C ILE A 79 -6.68 -2.89 11.48
N TRP A 80 -7.12 -3.65 12.49
CA TRP A 80 -6.41 -3.76 13.76
C TRP A 80 -4.99 -4.30 13.60
N LYS A 81 -4.81 -5.37 12.81
CA LYS A 81 -3.49 -5.97 12.55
C LYS A 81 -2.58 -5.01 11.78
N ASN A 82 -3.08 -4.29 10.78
CA ASN A 82 -2.30 -3.28 10.07
C ASN A 82 -1.91 -2.11 10.98
N LEU A 83 -2.81 -1.69 11.88
CA LEU A 83 -2.53 -0.65 12.85
C LEU A 83 -1.40 -1.07 13.80
N LEU A 84 -1.39 -2.32 14.29
CA LEU A 84 -0.29 -2.85 15.09
C LEU A 84 1.03 -2.89 14.33
N ILE A 85 1.02 -3.31 13.06
CA ILE A 85 2.21 -3.27 12.19
C ILE A 85 2.70 -1.81 12.07
N MET A 86 1.79 -0.86 11.83
CA MET A 86 2.15 0.54 11.67
C MET A 86 2.72 1.14 12.97
N LEU A 87 2.16 0.82 14.13
CA LEU A 87 2.71 1.23 15.42
C LEU A 87 4.14 0.69 15.62
N ALA A 88 4.39 -0.57 15.27
CA ALA A 88 5.72 -1.15 15.34
C ALA A 88 6.70 -0.44 14.39
N VAL A 89 6.26 -0.13 13.16
CA VAL A 89 7.05 0.63 12.19
C VAL A 89 7.40 2.02 12.71
N MET A 90 6.44 2.75 13.29
CA MET A 90 6.70 4.07 13.86
C MET A 90 7.64 3.99 15.07
N GLY A 91 7.45 3.01 15.94
CA GLY A 91 8.32 2.79 17.09
C GLY A 91 9.77 2.54 16.70
N VAL A 92 10.01 1.66 15.72
CA VAL A 92 11.37 1.39 15.21
C VAL A 92 11.88 2.56 14.36
N GLY A 93 11.02 3.12 13.51
CA GLY A 93 11.35 4.18 12.57
C GLY A 93 11.81 5.48 13.22
N VAL A 94 11.22 5.82 14.37
CA VAL A 94 11.61 7.00 15.16
C VAL A 94 12.58 6.62 16.27
N GLY A 95 12.39 5.45 16.91
CA GLY A 95 13.21 5.00 18.03
C GLY A 95 14.65 4.67 17.65
N LEU A 96 14.88 4.04 16.48
CA LEU A 96 16.23 3.68 16.03
C LEU A 96 17.11 4.92 15.77
N PRO A 97 16.65 5.96 15.03
CA PRO A 97 17.36 7.23 14.91
C PRO A 97 17.72 7.85 16.26
N ILE A 98 16.76 7.89 17.19
CA ILE A 98 16.97 8.47 18.53
C ILE A 98 18.04 7.67 19.30
N ALA A 99 17.94 6.34 19.29
CA ALA A 99 18.90 5.46 19.97
C ALA A 99 20.33 5.58 19.43
N LEU A 100 20.47 5.90 18.13
CA LEU A 100 21.75 6.15 17.48
C LEU A 100 22.27 7.60 17.67
N GLY A 101 21.59 8.42 18.49
CA GLY A 101 22.02 9.78 18.81
C GLY A 101 21.63 10.83 17.75
N ALA A 102 20.80 10.49 16.77
CA ALA A 102 20.38 11.41 15.71
C ALA A 102 19.46 12.55 16.21
N ALA A 103 19.02 12.51 17.47
CA ALA A 103 18.25 13.58 18.09
C ALA A 103 19.03 14.91 18.19
N SER A 104 20.36 14.85 18.07
CA SER A 104 21.23 16.03 18.05
C SER A 104 21.36 16.69 16.66
N PHE A 105 20.84 16.07 15.61
CA PHE A 105 20.87 16.63 14.26
C PHE A 105 19.83 17.74 14.06
N SER A 106 19.98 18.48 12.96
CA SER A 106 18.93 19.42 12.53
C SER A 106 17.62 18.68 12.29
N ARG A 107 16.50 19.38 12.53
CA ARG A 107 15.16 18.81 12.39
C ARG A 107 14.94 18.12 11.05
N ASP A 108 15.41 18.73 9.96
CA ASP A 108 15.19 18.19 8.62
C ASP A 108 16.01 16.92 8.36
N VAL A 109 17.26 16.87 8.83
CA VAL A 109 18.11 15.68 8.74
C VAL A 109 17.53 14.55 9.59
N PHE A 110 17.05 14.86 10.80
CA PHE A 110 16.39 13.89 11.66
C PHE A 110 15.12 13.31 11.00
N LEU A 111 14.27 14.16 10.41
CA LEU A 111 13.06 13.73 9.71
C LEU A 111 13.36 12.87 8.48
N LEU A 112 14.36 13.26 7.67
CA LEU A 112 14.81 12.47 6.52
C LEU A 112 15.34 11.09 6.95
N LEU A 113 16.09 11.05 8.05
CA LEU A 113 16.63 9.80 8.57
C LEU A 113 15.50 8.89 9.11
N CYS A 114 14.53 9.45 9.83
CA CYS A 114 13.32 8.71 10.24
C CYS A 114 12.56 8.16 9.03
N LEU A 115 12.36 8.98 7.98
CA LEU A 115 11.67 8.58 6.76
C LEU A 115 12.41 7.44 6.05
N ALA A 116 13.74 7.52 5.96
CA ALA A 116 14.58 6.48 5.36
C ALA A 116 14.47 5.15 6.12
N VAL A 117 14.53 5.20 7.47
CA VAL A 117 14.36 3.99 8.30
C VAL A 117 12.96 3.40 8.11
N ILE A 118 11.91 4.23 8.15
CA ILE A 118 10.52 3.79 7.92
C ILE A 118 10.37 3.14 6.53
N ALA A 119 10.95 3.73 5.49
CA ALA A 119 10.89 3.21 4.12
C ALA A 119 11.53 1.82 3.96
N ILE A 120 12.46 1.45 4.85
CA ILE A 120 13.09 0.12 4.86
C ILE A 120 12.34 -0.83 5.80
N VAL A 121 12.05 -0.39 7.02
CA VAL A 121 11.44 -1.23 8.07
C VAL A 121 10.02 -1.63 7.71
N TYR A 122 9.25 -0.75 7.06
CA TYR A 122 7.87 -1.05 6.70
C TYR A 122 7.73 -2.22 5.71
N PRO A 123 8.37 -2.21 4.52
CA PRO A 123 8.32 -3.37 3.62
C PRO A 123 8.95 -4.62 4.24
N LEU A 124 9.93 -4.48 5.14
CA LEU A 124 10.52 -5.61 5.85
C LEU A 124 9.51 -6.28 6.79
N LEU A 125 8.81 -5.49 7.61
CA LEU A 125 7.76 -5.99 8.49
C LEU A 125 6.60 -6.57 7.69
N LEU A 126 6.18 -5.94 6.59
CA LEU A 126 5.18 -6.52 5.69
C LEU A 126 5.66 -7.83 5.05
N ALA A 127 6.93 -7.96 4.70
CA ALA A 127 7.46 -9.21 4.14
C ALA A 127 7.44 -10.37 5.15
N LEU A 128 7.63 -10.06 6.44
CA LEU A 128 7.65 -11.00 7.56
C LEU A 128 6.26 -11.35 8.10
N VAL A 129 5.42 -10.35 8.34
CA VAL A 129 4.12 -10.52 9.03
C VAL A 129 2.95 -9.97 8.23
N GLY A 130 3.15 -9.45 7.03
CA GLY A 130 2.09 -8.90 6.18
C GLY A 130 1.09 -9.93 5.65
N THR A 131 1.34 -11.23 5.85
CA THR A 131 0.33 -12.29 5.65
C THR A 131 -0.65 -12.41 6.81
N TRP A 132 -0.34 -11.82 7.97
CA TRP A 132 -1.19 -11.85 9.17
C TRP A 132 -2.52 -11.10 9.00
N PRO A 133 -2.55 -9.88 8.42
CA PRO A 133 -3.81 -9.22 8.10
C PRO A 133 -4.60 -9.98 7.03
N THR A 134 -3.91 -10.48 5.99
CA THR A 134 -4.50 -11.27 4.90
C THR A 134 -5.20 -12.54 5.41
N ALA A 135 -4.61 -13.22 6.40
CA ALA A 135 -5.22 -14.38 7.06
C ALA A 135 -6.58 -14.05 7.70
N GLY A 136 -6.73 -12.84 8.24
CA GLY A 136 -7.98 -12.37 8.82
C GLY A 136 -9.09 -12.19 7.78
N ILE A 137 -8.73 -11.80 6.55
CA ILE A 137 -9.67 -11.71 5.41
C ILE A 137 -10.13 -13.11 4.99
N ALA A 138 -9.20 -14.07 4.94
CA ALA A 138 -9.48 -15.45 4.60
C ALA A 138 -10.25 -16.24 5.69
N GLY A 139 -10.58 -15.61 6.82
CA GLY A 139 -11.27 -16.28 7.94
C GLY A 139 -10.39 -17.23 8.75
N SER A 140 -9.08 -17.25 8.51
CA SER A 140 -8.13 -18.11 9.22
C SER A 140 -7.76 -17.51 10.58
N LYS A 141 -7.80 -18.33 11.65
CA LYS A 141 -7.37 -17.94 13.01
C LYS A 141 -5.84 -17.93 13.17
N SER A 142 -5.10 -17.63 12.11
CA SER A 142 -3.62 -17.68 12.15
C SER A 142 -3.07 -16.63 13.12
N GLY A 143 -2.16 -17.08 13.98
CA GLY A 143 -1.44 -16.23 14.92
C GLY A 143 -0.34 -15.42 14.23
N LEU A 144 0.27 -14.50 14.99
CA LEU A 144 1.46 -13.76 14.54
C LEU A 144 2.64 -14.70 14.26
N ALA A 145 2.80 -15.75 15.07
CA ALA A 145 3.84 -16.77 14.90
C ALA A 145 3.70 -17.52 13.56
N ASP A 146 2.48 -17.85 13.17
CA ASP A 146 2.21 -18.49 11.87
C ASP A 146 2.49 -17.55 10.71
N ALA A 147 2.18 -16.27 10.85
CA ALA A 147 2.52 -15.29 9.83
C ALA A 147 4.04 -15.14 9.67
N LEU A 148 4.77 -15.10 10.79
CA LEU A 148 6.22 -15.02 10.79
C LEU A 148 6.88 -16.25 10.16
N SER A 149 6.37 -17.46 10.44
CA SER A 149 6.89 -18.69 9.85
C SER A 149 6.69 -18.69 8.32
N ARG A 150 5.52 -18.25 7.85
CA ARG A 150 5.23 -18.02 6.41
C ARG A 150 6.10 -16.92 5.80
N GLY A 151 6.43 -15.90 6.59
CA GLY A 151 7.24 -14.74 6.17
C GLY A 151 8.71 -15.05 5.93
N ARG A 152 9.29 -15.93 6.76
CA ARG A 152 10.71 -16.31 6.73
C ARG A 152 11.14 -16.95 5.41
N TYR A 153 10.31 -17.83 4.85
CA TYR A 153 10.60 -18.45 3.57
C TYR A 153 10.42 -17.45 2.42
N GLY A 154 11.49 -17.26 1.62
CA GLY A 154 11.46 -16.28 0.53
C GLY A 154 11.36 -14.82 1.00
N LEU A 155 11.92 -14.49 2.17
CA LEU A 155 11.91 -13.15 2.73
C LEU A 155 12.49 -12.11 1.76
N VAL A 156 13.72 -12.32 1.29
CA VAL A 156 14.44 -11.37 0.42
C VAL A 156 13.66 -11.04 -0.86
N PRO A 157 13.20 -12.01 -1.68
CA PRO A 157 12.44 -11.68 -2.89
C PRO A 157 11.07 -11.05 -2.57
N THR A 158 10.45 -11.38 -1.42
CA THR A 158 9.22 -10.70 -0.99
C THR A 158 9.50 -9.26 -0.61
N PHE A 159 10.53 -9.02 0.20
CA PHE A 159 10.97 -7.71 0.64
C PHE A 159 11.28 -6.80 -0.54
N LEU A 160 12.09 -7.25 -1.51
CA LEU A 160 12.42 -6.45 -2.69
C LEU A 160 11.19 -6.06 -3.51
N ARG A 161 10.21 -6.96 -3.64
CA ARG A 161 8.94 -6.67 -4.31
C ARG A 161 8.12 -5.64 -3.54
N LEU A 162 7.98 -5.81 -2.22
CA LEU A 162 7.22 -4.86 -1.38
C LEU A 162 7.90 -3.49 -1.30
N PHE A 163 9.23 -3.48 -1.21
CA PHE A 163 10.05 -2.29 -1.24
C PHE A 163 9.86 -1.55 -2.57
N ALA A 164 9.99 -2.25 -3.71
CA ALA A 164 9.74 -1.65 -5.02
C ALA A 164 8.31 -1.10 -5.15
N GLY A 165 7.29 -1.87 -4.71
CA GLY A 165 5.89 -1.46 -4.79
C GLY A 165 5.53 -0.26 -3.92
N LEU A 166 6.21 -0.07 -2.78
CA LEU A 166 5.97 1.05 -1.87
C LEU A 166 6.85 2.26 -2.19
N VAL A 167 8.15 2.05 -2.39
CA VAL A 167 9.15 3.13 -2.46
C VAL A 167 9.25 3.73 -3.86
N LEU A 168 9.11 2.95 -4.94
CA LEU A 168 9.20 3.52 -6.30
C LEU A 168 8.16 4.60 -6.57
N PRO A 169 6.87 4.46 -6.19
CA PRO A 169 5.90 5.55 -6.34
C PRO A 169 6.31 6.84 -5.61
N PHE A 170 6.85 6.72 -4.39
CA PHE A 170 7.33 7.88 -3.63
C PHE A 170 8.53 8.54 -4.30
N VAL A 171 9.51 7.75 -4.76
CA VAL A 171 10.68 8.27 -5.46
C VAL A 171 10.28 8.94 -6.76
N ALA A 172 9.36 8.34 -7.53
CA ALA A 172 8.83 8.93 -8.75
C ALA A 172 8.11 10.25 -8.49
N ALA A 173 7.25 10.31 -7.46
CA ALA A 173 6.57 11.54 -7.05
C ALA A 173 7.57 12.63 -6.63
N PHE A 174 8.60 12.27 -5.85
CA PHE A 174 9.65 13.20 -5.43
C PHE A 174 10.43 13.77 -6.61
N ILE A 175 10.83 12.92 -7.57
CA ILE A 175 11.51 13.34 -8.80
C ILE A 175 10.63 14.27 -9.63
N LEU A 176 9.33 13.96 -9.76
CA LEU A 176 8.39 14.79 -10.51
C LEU A 176 8.24 16.19 -9.89
N ILE A 177 8.14 16.27 -8.56
CA ILE A 177 8.04 17.56 -7.84
C ILE A 177 9.34 18.35 -8.00
N THR A 178 10.50 17.73 -7.82
CA THR A 178 11.80 18.40 -7.98
C THR A 178 12.07 18.84 -9.42
N ALA A 179 11.64 18.06 -10.41
CA ALA A 179 11.73 18.44 -11.82
C ALA A 179 10.80 19.62 -12.17
N ALA A 180 9.59 19.66 -11.60
CA ALA A 180 8.68 20.79 -11.79
C ALA A 180 9.26 22.08 -11.17
N ALA A 181 9.81 21.98 -9.95
CA ALA A 181 10.45 23.08 -9.25
C ALA A 181 11.68 23.62 -10.02
N SER A 182 12.49 22.75 -10.63
CA SER A 182 13.67 23.18 -11.40
C SER A 182 13.30 23.92 -12.69
N MET A 183 12.10 23.68 -13.23
CA MET A 183 11.54 24.41 -14.36
C MET A 183 10.82 25.71 -13.95
N SER A 184 10.99 26.15 -12.69
CA SER A 184 10.30 27.32 -12.12
C SER A 184 8.77 27.21 -12.08
N TYR A 185 8.24 25.99 -12.15
CA TYR A 185 6.82 25.76 -11.88
C TYR A 185 6.61 25.65 -10.37
N GLU A 186 5.68 26.44 -9.86
CA GLU A 186 5.20 26.31 -8.49
C GLU A 186 4.37 25.02 -8.42
N ALA A 187 4.90 23.98 -7.78
CA ALA A 187 4.29 22.64 -7.71
C ALA A 187 3.86 22.24 -6.29
N ASP A 188 4.05 23.13 -5.32
CA ASP A 188 3.91 22.84 -3.89
C ASP A 188 2.46 22.93 -3.39
N SER A 189 1.56 23.59 -4.14
CA SER A 189 0.15 23.74 -3.79
C SER A 189 -0.77 23.62 -5.01
N VAL A 190 -1.93 23.01 -4.81
CA VAL A 190 -2.99 22.87 -5.83
C VAL A 190 -3.79 24.17 -5.92
N PHE A 191 -3.97 24.85 -4.79
CA PHE A 191 -4.61 26.15 -4.69
C PHE A 191 -3.59 27.22 -4.35
N GLN A 192 -3.36 28.13 -5.30
CA GLN A 192 -2.43 29.22 -5.13
C GLN A 192 -3.10 30.56 -5.42
N GLY A 193 -3.12 31.45 -4.42
CA GLY A 193 -3.78 32.76 -4.54
C GLY A 193 -5.26 32.68 -4.89
N GLY A 194 -5.95 31.60 -4.50
CA GLY A 194 -7.37 31.36 -4.83
C GLY A 194 -7.62 30.84 -6.25
N LYS A 195 -6.56 30.57 -7.04
CA LYS A 195 -6.65 29.96 -8.37
C LYS A 195 -6.16 28.51 -8.34
N LEU A 196 -6.73 27.69 -9.22
CA LEU A 196 -6.35 26.30 -9.37
C LEU A 196 -5.10 26.19 -10.24
N ASN A 197 -4.04 25.57 -9.69
CA ASN A 197 -2.82 25.29 -10.43
C ASN A 197 -2.95 23.94 -11.14
N LEU A 198 -3.11 23.99 -12.47
CA LEU A 198 -3.31 22.80 -13.30
C LEU A 198 -2.09 21.87 -13.32
N ILE A 199 -0.88 22.41 -13.17
CA ILE A 199 0.36 21.62 -13.16
C ILE A 199 0.45 20.83 -11.86
N ALA A 200 0.23 21.49 -10.72
CA ALA A 200 0.18 20.83 -9.41
C ALA A 200 -0.94 19.77 -9.36
N LEU A 201 -2.11 20.06 -9.94
CA LEU A 201 -3.20 19.09 -10.05
C LEU A 201 -2.81 17.87 -10.89
N ALA A 202 -2.17 18.06 -12.05
CA ALA A 202 -1.72 16.97 -12.89
C ALA A 202 -0.69 16.09 -12.18
N LEU A 203 0.29 16.70 -11.50
CA LEU A 203 1.28 16.00 -10.69
C LEU A 203 0.64 15.21 -9.56
N LEU A 204 -0.37 15.79 -8.89
CA LEU A 204 -1.15 15.12 -7.86
C LEU A 204 -1.84 13.86 -8.40
N VAL A 205 -2.53 13.97 -9.55
CA VAL A 205 -3.22 12.84 -10.18
C VAL A 205 -2.24 11.73 -10.57
N ILE A 206 -1.08 12.09 -11.13
CA ILE A 206 -0.03 11.13 -11.50
C ILE A 206 0.52 10.43 -10.25
N SER A 207 0.86 11.20 -9.21
CA SER A 207 1.38 10.68 -7.94
C SER A 207 0.38 9.75 -7.25
N GLN A 208 -0.90 10.13 -7.23
CA GLN A 208 -1.97 9.32 -6.62
C GLN A 208 -2.24 8.05 -7.42
N SER A 209 -2.14 8.11 -8.76
CA SER A 209 -2.24 6.94 -9.64
C SER A 209 -1.09 5.95 -9.41
N ALA A 210 0.15 6.45 -9.35
CA ALA A 210 1.33 5.64 -9.06
C ALA A 210 1.26 4.99 -7.66
N SER A 211 0.80 5.74 -6.66
CA SER A 211 0.61 5.24 -5.30
C SER A 211 -0.46 4.14 -5.24
N THR A 212 -1.59 4.35 -5.93
CA THR A 212 -2.67 3.36 -6.03
C THR A 212 -2.19 2.07 -6.72
N PHE A 213 -1.40 2.21 -7.79
CA PHE A 213 -0.76 1.07 -8.46
C PHE A 213 0.17 0.31 -7.51
N GLY A 214 1.02 1.02 -6.77
CA GLY A 214 1.94 0.45 -5.79
C GLY A 214 1.22 -0.33 -4.68
N ILE A 215 0.16 0.24 -4.12
CA ILE A 215 -0.66 -0.43 -3.09
C ILE A 215 -1.33 -1.67 -3.66
N CYS A 216 -1.84 -1.61 -4.90
CA CYS A 216 -2.44 -2.77 -5.57
C CYS A 216 -1.40 -3.89 -5.74
N TYR A 217 -0.20 -3.55 -6.21
CA TYR A 217 0.90 -4.50 -6.36
C TYR A 217 1.27 -5.18 -5.03
N VAL A 218 1.47 -4.39 -3.97
CA VAL A 218 1.78 -4.88 -2.62
C VAL A 218 0.69 -5.82 -2.10
N SER A 219 -0.58 -5.43 -2.29
CA SER A 219 -1.74 -6.20 -1.86
C SER A 219 -1.79 -7.57 -2.56
N ILE A 220 -1.55 -7.60 -3.88
CA ILE A 220 -1.49 -8.85 -4.67
C ILE A 220 -0.32 -9.72 -4.22
N VAL A 221 0.87 -9.15 -4.00
CA VAL A 221 2.05 -9.90 -3.53
C VAL A 221 1.76 -10.58 -2.18
N LEU A 222 1.15 -9.85 -1.23
CA LEU A 222 0.78 -10.40 0.08
C LEU A 222 -0.31 -11.49 -0.02
N ALA A 223 -1.33 -11.27 -0.84
CA ALA A 223 -2.40 -12.25 -1.07
C ALA A 223 -1.88 -13.54 -1.70
N ARG A 224 -1.02 -13.44 -2.72
CA ARG A 224 -0.41 -14.60 -3.37
C ARG A 224 0.58 -15.31 -2.46
N LYS A 225 1.39 -14.59 -1.68
CA LYS A 225 2.28 -15.20 -0.68
C LYS A 225 1.48 -16.01 0.33
N PHE A 226 0.36 -15.47 0.80
CA PHE A 226 -0.56 -16.19 1.68
C PHE A 226 -1.11 -17.47 1.02
N GLN A 227 -1.65 -17.39 -0.20
CA GLN A 227 -2.17 -18.57 -0.93
C GLN A 227 -1.11 -19.66 -1.15
N ILE A 228 0.11 -19.28 -1.55
CA ILE A 228 1.22 -20.23 -1.74
C ILE A 228 1.56 -20.93 -0.42
N SER A 229 1.55 -20.20 0.70
CA SER A 229 1.88 -20.76 2.01
C SER A 229 0.81 -21.70 2.57
N GLU A 230 -0.46 -21.53 2.18
CA GLU A 230 -1.53 -22.45 2.59
C GLU A 230 -1.66 -23.66 1.67
N ARG A 231 -1.23 -23.56 0.40
CA ARG A 231 -1.20 -24.66 -0.58
C ARG A 231 0.04 -25.57 -0.46
N GLY A 232 0.54 -25.83 0.75
CA GLY A 232 1.62 -26.79 0.98
C GLY A 232 1.33 -28.20 0.41
N PRO A 233 2.32 -29.13 0.38
CA PRO A 233 2.35 -30.32 -0.49
C PRO A 233 1.15 -31.29 -0.46
N LEU A 234 0.22 -31.13 0.47
CA LEU A 234 -1.00 -31.93 0.63
C LEU A 234 -2.26 -31.32 -0.02
N GLY A 235 -2.15 -30.13 -0.64
CA GLY A 235 -3.26 -29.45 -1.35
C GLY A 235 -3.29 -29.69 -2.86
N GLY A 236 -2.54 -30.67 -3.36
CA GLY A 236 -2.48 -31.01 -4.78
C GLY A 236 -3.69 -31.85 -5.21
N ALA A 237 -4.85 -31.24 -5.42
CA ALA A 237 -5.94 -31.90 -6.16
C ALA A 237 -7.04 -30.99 -6.73
N VAL A 238 -7.13 -29.71 -6.35
CA VAL A 238 -8.25 -28.87 -6.83
C VAL A 238 -7.75 -27.52 -7.35
N SER A 239 -7.96 -27.31 -8.65
CA SER A 239 -7.78 -26.04 -9.39
C SER A 239 -6.37 -25.75 -9.95
N ALA A 240 -5.75 -26.75 -10.59
CA ALA A 240 -4.81 -26.47 -11.69
C ALA A 240 -5.53 -26.35 -13.06
N ALA A 241 -6.77 -26.83 -13.17
CA ALA A 241 -7.52 -26.86 -14.43
C ALA A 241 -8.31 -25.56 -14.72
N ASN A 242 -8.68 -24.75 -13.72
CA ASN A 242 -9.54 -23.57 -13.94
C ASN A 242 -8.77 -22.24 -14.02
N VAL A 243 -7.44 -22.24 -13.89
CA VAL A 243 -6.65 -21.01 -13.91
C VAL A 243 -6.20 -20.65 -15.34
N SER A 244 -6.20 -21.60 -16.28
CA SER A 244 -5.85 -21.32 -17.68
C SER A 244 -7.00 -20.71 -18.49
N GLU A 245 -8.26 -21.00 -18.18
CA GLU A 245 -9.40 -20.51 -18.98
C GLU A 245 -9.90 -19.10 -18.62
N VAL A 246 -9.49 -18.54 -17.47
CA VAL A 246 -9.94 -17.19 -17.05
C VAL A 246 -9.03 -16.06 -17.59
N PHE A 247 -7.96 -16.41 -18.32
CA PHE A 247 -6.94 -15.46 -18.80
C PHE A 247 -6.66 -15.51 -20.31
N GLU A 248 -7.59 -16.02 -21.12
CA GLU A 248 -7.68 -15.65 -22.55
C GLU A 248 -8.61 -14.44 -22.74
#